data_AF-A0AAV6HC08-F1
#
_entry.id   AF-A0AAV6HC08-F1
#
_cell.length_a   1.000
_cell.length_b   1.000
_cell.length_c   1.000
_cell.angle_alpha   90.00
_cell.angle_beta   90.00
_cell.angle_gamma   90.00
#
_symmetry.space_group_name_H-M   'P 1'
#
loop_
_entity.id
_entity.type
_entity.pdbx_description
1 polymer ?
#
loop_
_entity_poly.entity_id
_entity_poly.type
_entity_poly.pdbx_seq_one_letter_code
_entity_poly.pdbx_strand_id
1 'polypeptide(L)'
;MALLSAVIENSAGTGRLQPAVAHGLALSIPTTITAGISGGHMNPAVTLGVTVAGGLKLIMLFPYWAAQFCGAMLGAGFARAVASLHESFVNVSGGAFDAIKADHQVGVALLAEVIMTFFLVLSVCLSAVNRQSKTPLAPFCIGILGA
;
A
#
# COMPACT_ATOMS: atom_id res chain seq x y z
N MET A 1 -4.85 17.93 4.24
CA MET A 1 -5.97 18.31 3.35
C MET A 1 -5.64 17.98 1.89
N ALA A 2 -4.64 18.60 1.25
CA ALA A 2 -4.34 18.36 -0.18
C ALA A 2 -4.10 16.89 -0.60
N LEU A 3 -3.37 16.10 0.20
CA LEU A 3 -3.12 14.68 -0.12
C LEU A 3 -4.39 13.83 -0.05
N LEU A 4 -5.26 14.11 0.93
CA LEU A 4 -6.53 13.41 1.10
C LEU A 4 -7.48 13.75 -0.06
N SER A 5 -7.55 15.02 -0.44
CA SER A 5 -8.29 15.47 -1.61
C SER A 5 -7.77 14.80 -2.89
N ALA A 6 -6.44 14.68 -3.07
CA ALA A 6 -5.86 14.05 -4.26
C ALA A 6 -6.10 12.54 -4.37
N VAL A 7 -6.19 11.82 -3.24
CA VAL A 7 -6.52 10.38 -3.21
C VAL A 7 -8.00 10.15 -3.53
N ILE A 8 -8.88 11.07 -3.12
CA ILE A 8 -10.34 10.87 -3.18
C ILE A 8 -10.98 11.55 -4.41
N GLU A 9 -10.44 12.67 -4.88
CA GLU A 9 -10.92 13.37 -6.08
C GLU A 9 -10.39 12.73 -7.35
N ASN A 10 -11.26 11.99 -8.04
CA ASN A 10 -11.10 11.68 -9.46
C ASN A 10 -11.86 12.72 -10.31
N SER A 11 -11.39 13.96 -10.31
CA SER A 11 -11.94 14.99 -11.20
C SER A 11 -11.75 14.59 -12.66
N ALA A 12 -12.79 14.74 -13.49
CA ALA A 12 -12.80 14.28 -14.89
C ALA A 12 -11.65 14.85 -15.78
N GLY A 13 -10.94 15.87 -15.31
CA GLY A 13 -9.80 16.49 -16.00
C GLY A 13 -8.39 16.09 -15.55
N THR A 14 -8.22 15.44 -14.39
CA THR A 14 -6.88 15.22 -13.79
C THR A 14 -6.27 13.83 -14.03
N GLY A 15 -7.05 12.90 -14.59
CA GLY A 15 -6.57 11.58 -15.01
C GLY A 15 -6.18 10.64 -13.85
N ARG A 16 -5.94 9.37 -14.16
CA ARG A 16 -5.66 8.31 -13.17
C ARG A 16 -4.30 8.45 -12.47
N LEU A 17 -3.46 9.37 -12.95
CA LEU A 17 -2.10 9.57 -12.43
C LEU A 17 -2.10 10.27 -11.07
N GLN A 18 -3.00 11.23 -10.85
CA GLN A 18 -3.04 11.99 -9.60
C GLN A 18 -3.35 11.08 -8.39
N PRO A 19 -4.39 10.24 -8.40
CA PRO A 19 -4.67 9.32 -7.29
C PRO A 19 -3.54 8.31 -7.06
N ALA A 20 -2.92 7.80 -8.13
CA ALA A 20 -1.80 6.85 -8.04
C ALA A 20 -0.59 7.48 -7.35
N VAL A 21 -0.15 8.67 -7.79
CA VAL A 21 0.99 9.36 -7.15
C VAL A 21 0.67 9.72 -5.69
N ALA A 22 -0.56 10.16 -5.39
CA ALA A 22 -0.96 10.48 -4.03
C ALA A 22 -0.94 9.24 -3.12
N HIS A 23 -1.40 8.08 -3.62
CA HIS A 23 -1.33 6.81 -2.89
C HIS A 23 0.12 6.38 -2.65
N GLY A 24 0.99 6.51 -3.65
CA GLY A 24 2.39 6.12 -3.51
C GLY A 24 3.16 6.96 -2.50
N LEU A 25 2.87 8.26 -2.44
CA LEU A 25 3.41 9.14 -1.40
C LEU A 25 2.82 8.83 -0.02
N ALA A 26 1.52 8.52 0.05
CA ALA A 26 0.85 8.12 1.29
C ALA A 26 1.46 6.85 1.90
N LEU A 27 1.98 5.92 1.08
CA LEU A 27 2.71 4.74 1.55
C LEU A 27 4.19 5.02 1.85
N SER A 28 4.86 5.85 1.04
CA SER A 28 6.28 6.13 1.16
C SER A 28 6.66 6.80 2.50
N ILE A 29 5.86 7.77 2.94
CA ILE A 29 6.11 8.57 4.15
C ILE A 29 6.10 7.70 5.42
N PRO A 30 5.01 6.98 5.76
CA PRO A 30 4.96 6.16 6.96
C PRO A 30 5.96 5.00 6.93
N THR A 31 6.24 4.44 5.74
CA THR A 31 7.30 3.44 5.56
C THR A 31 8.67 4.01 5.92
N THR A 32 8.98 5.23 5.49
CA THR A 32 10.24 5.91 5.83
C THR A 32 10.38 6.13 7.33
N ILE A 33 9.32 6.61 7.99
CA ILE A 33 9.32 6.91 9.43
C ILE A 33 9.51 5.64 10.27
N THR A 34 8.88 4.54 9.84
CA THR A 34 8.89 3.27 10.60
C THR A 34 9.99 2.31 10.19
N ALA A 35 10.72 2.58 9.10
CA ALA A 35 11.80 1.73 8.58
C ALA A 35 12.86 1.39 9.63
N GLY A 36 13.24 2.35 10.48
CA GLY A 36 14.24 2.15 11.54
C GLY A 36 13.75 1.32 12.74
N ILE A 37 12.43 1.11 12.88
CA ILE A 37 11.82 0.45 14.03
C ILE A 37 11.35 -0.96 13.65
N SER A 38 10.52 -1.05 12.60
CA SER A 38 9.88 -2.30 12.16
C SER A 38 10.26 -2.71 10.74
N GLY A 39 11.16 -1.99 10.07
CA GLY A 39 11.43 -2.19 8.65
C GLY A 39 10.32 -1.65 7.74
N GLY A 40 9.24 -1.08 8.30
CA GLY A 40 8.18 -0.42 7.52
C GLY A 40 7.42 -1.36 6.60
N HIS A 41 7.25 -2.65 6.94
CA HIS A 41 6.69 -3.64 6.02
C HIS A 41 5.29 -3.26 5.50
N MET A 42 4.42 -2.74 6.37
CA MET A 42 3.07 -2.19 6.10
C MET A 42 2.13 -3.01 5.20
N ASN A 43 2.51 -4.24 4.83
CA ASN A 43 1.83 -5.12 3.90
C ASN A 43 2.12 -6.58 4.28
N PRO A 44 1.10 -7.44 4.42
CA PRO A 44 1.27 -8.85 4.76
C PRO A 44 2.14 -9.65 3.78
N ALA A 45 2.02 -9.41 2.47
CA ALA A 45 2.81 -10.06 1.43
C ALA A 45 4.28 -9.64 1.50
N VAL A 46 4.53 -8.35 1.79
CA VAL A 46 5.89 -7.84 2.04
C VAL A 46 6.50 -8.48 3.28
N THR A 47 5.77 -8.54 4.39
CA THR A 47 6.24 -9.22 5.61
C THR A 47 6.61 -10.67 5.34
N LEU A 48 5.77 -11.39 4.58
CA LEU A 48 6.05 -12.78 4.21
C LEU A 48 7.31 -12.87 3.34
N GLY A 49 7.43 -12.04 2.30
CA GLY A 49 8.59 -12.00 1.42
C GLY A 49 9.90 -11.73 2.17
N VAL A 50 9.89 -10.74 3.07
CA VAL A 50 11.05 -10.44 3.94
C VAL A 50 11.37 -11.61 4.88
N THR A 51 10.35 -12.29 5.41
CA THR A 51 10.53 -13.47 6.27
C THR A 51 11.20 -14.62 5.50
N VAL A 52 10.72 -14.92 4.29
CA VAL A 52 11.30 -15.95 3.41
C VAL A 52 12.72 -15.59 2.99
N ALA A 53 13.00 -14.30 2.75
CA ALA A 53 14.35 -13.80 2.47
C ALA A 53 15.28 -13.76 3.70
N GLY A 54 14.82 -14.20 4.88
CA GLY A 54 15.61 -14.23 6.12
C GLY A 54 15.77 -12.89 6.83
N GLY A 55 15.03 -11.86 6.42
CA GLY A 55 15.05 -10.52 7.03
C GLY A 55 14.18 -10.39 8.29
N LEU A 56 13.28 -11.34 8.55
CA LEU A 56 12.43 -11.38 9.74
C LEU A 56 12.36 -12.80 10.32
N LYS A 57 12.36 -12.92 11.65
CA LYS A 57 12.11 -14.21 12.32
C LYS A 57 10.67 -14.66 12.09
N LEU A 58 10.46 -15.93 11.74
CA LEU A 58 9.13 -16.47 11.45
C LEU A 58 8.09 -16.23 12.56
N ILE A 59 8.50 -16.26 13.83
CA ILE A 59 7.63 -15.98 14.98
C ILE A 59 7.06 -14.56 14.99
N MET A 60 7.74 -13.59 14.36
CA MET A 60 7.29 -12.21 14.25
C MET A 60 6.30 -11.99 13.10
N LEU A 61 6.10 -12.97 12.21
CA LEU A 61 5.19 -12.87 11.08
C LEU A 61 3.75 -12.56 11.54
N PHE A 62 3.23 -13.32 12.51
CA PHE A 62 1.86 -13.16 12.99
C PHE A 62 1.62 -11.85 13.74
N PRO A 63 2.49 -11.40 14.67
CA PRO A 63 2.38 -10.06 15.26
C PRO A 63 2.38 -8.93 14.22
N TYR A 64 3.20 -9.03 13.17
CA TYR A 64 3.23 -8.04 12.09
C TYR A 64 1.90 -8.02 11.32
N TRP A 65 1.38 -9.18 10.94
CA TRP A 65 0.08 -9.27 10.26
C TRP A 65 -1.05 -8.72 11.11
N ALA A 66 -1.10 -9.06 12.40
CA ALA A 66 -2.11 -8.53 13.31
C ALA A 66 -2.06 -6.99 13.38
N ALA A 67 -0.86 -6.41 13.53
CA ALA A 67 -0.69 -4.96 13.53
C ALA A 67 -1.09 -4.32 12.19
N GLN A 68 -0.75 -4.95 11.07
CA GLN A 68 -1.07 -4.47 9.72
C GLN A 68 -2.59 -4.48 9.46
N PHE A 69 -3.29 -5.56 9.80
CA PHE A 69 -4.74 -5.62 9.65
C PHE A 69 -5.45 -4.61 10.57
N CYS A 70 -5.05 -4.51 11.84
CA CYS A 70 -5.59 -3.50 12.75
C CYS A 70 -5.35 -2.07 12.23
N GLY A 71 -4.14 -1.77 11.75
CA GLY A 71 -3.80 -0.48 11.17
C GLY A 71 -4.63 -0.16 9.92
N ALA A 72 -4.83 -1.13 9.03
CA ALA A 72 -5.68 -0.98 7.84
C ALA A 72 -7.14 -0.71 8.21
N MET A 73 -7.69 -1.43 9.19
CA MET A 73 -9.06 -1.22 9.68
C MET A 73 -9.24 0.18 10.29
N LEU A 74 -8.29 0.62 11.12
CA LEU A 74 -8.31 1.96 11.70
C LEU A 74 -8.18 3.04 10.62
N GLY A 75 -7.27 2.86 9.66
CA GLY A 75 -7.09 3.78 8.53
C GLY A 75 -8.35 3.92 7.69
N ALA A 76 -9.03 2.81 7.37
CA ALA A 76 -10.31 2.82 6.68
C ALA A 76 -11.41 3.51 7.50
N GLY A 77 -11.43 3.29 8.83
CA GLY A 77 -12.34 3.97 9.74
C GLY A 77 -12.14 5.48 9.77
N PHE A 78 -10.88 5.94 9.86
CA PHE A 78 -10.55 7.37 9.79
C PHE A 78 -10.90 7.99 8.44
N ALA A 79 -10.61 7.30 7.32
CA ALA A 79 -10.97 7.78 5.99
C ALA A 79 -12.50 7.97 5.87
N ARG A 80 -13.29 7.02 6.36
CA ARG A 80 -14.76 7.12 6.38
C ARG A 80 -15.25 8.25 7.28
N ALA A 81 -14.66 8.41 8.47
CA ALA A 81 -15.03 9.50 9.38
C ALA A 81 -14.77 10.87 8.74
N VAL A 82 -13.61 11.07 8.11
CA VAL A 82 -13.30 12.33 7.43
C VAL A 82 -14.19 12.56 6.21
N ALA A 83 -14.49 11.52 5.43
CA ALA A 83 -15.41 11.62 4.30
C ALA A 83 -16.83 12.03 4.75
N SER A 84 -17.30 11.56 5.91
CA SER A 84 -18.62 11.94 6.45
C SER A 84 -18.73 13.40 6.91
N LEU A 85 -17.60 14.07 7.13
CA LEU A 85 -17.55 15.48 7.54
C LEU A 85 -17.59 16.47 6.37
N HIS A 86 -17.52 15.98 5.12
CA HIS A 86 -17.54 16.81 3.92
C HIS A 86 -18.58 16.26 2.93
N GLU A 87 -19.62 17.05 2.67
CA GLU A 87 -20.71 16.76 1.70
C GLU A 87 -20.19 16.40 0.29
N SER A 88 -18.97 16.80 -0.06
CA SER A 88 -18.30 16.45 -1.34
C SER A 88 -17.85 14.98 -1.44
N PHE A 89 -17.82 14.21 -0.35
CA PHE A 89 -17.26 12.85 -0.30
C PHE A 89 -18.31 11.74 -0.04
N VAL A 90 -19.60 12.02 -0.27
CA VAL A 90 -20.70 11.09 0.02
C VAL A 90 -20.67 9.81 -0.85
N ASN A 91 -19.83 9.77 -1.91
CA ASN A 91 -19.70 8.64 -2.83
C ASN A 91 -18.29 8.01 -2.87
N VAL A 92 -17.59 7.92 -1.73
CA VAL A 92 -16.38 7.08 -1.64
C VAL A 92 -16.79 5.62 -1.60
N SER A 93 -17.11 5.06 -2.76
CA SER A 93 -17.12 3.62 -2.98
C SER A 93 -15.70 3.11 -2.69
N GLY A 94 -15.57 2.07 -1.87
CA GLY A 94 -14.27 1.49 -1.56
C GLY A 94 -13.60 1.02 -2.85
N GLY A 95 -12.66 1.81 -3.39
CA GLY A 95 -12.13 1.64 -4.75
C GLY A 95 -11.54 0.26 -5.04
N ALA A 96 -11.10 -0.47 -4.01
CA ALA A 96 -10.64 -1.85 -4.14
C ALA A 96 -11.77 -2.86 -4.42
N PHE A 97 -12.99 -2.61 -3.95
CA PHE A 97 -14.13 -3.53 -4.05
C PHE A 97 -15.04 -3.23 -5.27
N ASP A 98 -14.93 -2.04 -5.86
CA ASP A 98 -15.74 -1.63 -7.02
C ASP A 98 -15.01 -1.84 -8.37
N ALA A 99 -13.77 -2.32 -8.31
CA ALA A 99 -12.92 -2.56 -9.48
C ALA A 99 -13.34 -3.80 -10.30
N ILE A 100 -13.96 -4.79 -9.66
CA ILE A 100 -14.38 -6.04 -10.31
C ILE A 100 -15.90 -6.07 -10.37
N LYS A 101 -16.45 -5.82 -11.56
CA LYS A 101 -17.91 -5.75 -11.79
C LYS A 101 -18.49 -7.00 -12.45
N ALA A 102 -17.64 -7.93 -12.88
CA ALA A 102 -18.06 -9.14 -13.57
C ALA A 102 -17.05 -10.29 -13.38
N ASP A 103 -17.56 -11.53 -13.34
CA ASP A 103 -16.79 -12.74 -13.00
C ASP A 103 -15.60 -13.00 -13.92
N HIS A 104 -15.73 -12.68 -15.22
CA HIS A 104 -14.65 -12.86 -16.20
C HIS A 104 -13.47 -11.90 -15.99
N GLN A 105 -13.62 -10.84 -15.17
CA GLN A 105 -12.54 -9.92 -14.84
C GLN A 105 -11.70 -10.40 -13.64
N VAL A 106 -12.23 -11.33 -12.83
CA VAL A 106 -11.56 -11.84 -11.63
C VAL A 106 -10.21 -12.48 -11.97
N GLY A 107 -10.16 -13.30 -13.02
CA GLY A 107 -8.92 -13.97 -13.43
C GLY A 107 -7.83 -13.00 -13.86
N VAL A 108 -8.20 -11.96 -14.63
CA VAL A 108 -7.26 -10.93 -15.09
C VAL A 108 -6.80 -10.04 -13.93
N ALA A 109 -7.72 -9.65 -13.04
CA ALA A 109 -7.40 -8.87 -11.86
C ALA A 109 -6.46 -9.63 -10.90
N LEU A 110 -6.73 -10.93 -10.67
CA LEU A 110 -5.87 -11.77 -9.84
C LEU A 110 -4.47 -11.93 -10.43
N LEU A 111 -4.36 -12.13 -11.75
CA LEU A 111 -3.06 -12.19 -12.42
C LEU A 111 -2.30 -10.86 -12.28
N ALA A 112 -2.99 -9.73 -12.47
CA ALA A 112 -2.40 -8.40 -12.30
C ALA A 112 -1.89 -8.19 -10.86
N GLU A 113 -2.70 -8.55 -9.86
CA GLU A 113 -2.32 -8.49 -8.44
C GLU A 113 -1.09 -9.34 -8.11
N VAL A 114 -1.03 -10.57 -8.62
CA VAL A 114 0.12 -11.47 -8.41
C VAL A 114 1.39 -10.87 -9.02
N ILE A 115 1.32 -10.35 -10.24
CA ILE A 115 2.47 -9.75 -10.93
C ILE A 115 2.94 -8.49 -10.19
N MET A 116 2.03 -7.59 -9.84
CA MET A 116 2.36 -6.35 -9.13
C MET A 116 2.94 -6.63 -7.73
N THR A 117 2.33 -7.56 -6.99
CA THR A 117 2.84 -7.97 -5.67
C THR A 117 4.21 -8.62 -5.77
N PHE A 118 4.48 -9.41 -6.82
CA PHE A 118 5.81 -9.97 -7.06
C PHE A 118 6.86 -8.87 -7.22
N PHE A 119 6.60 -7.85 -8.05
CA PHE A 119 7.52 -6.73 -8.21
C PHE A 119 7.69 -5.91 -6.93
N LEU A 120 6.63 -5.76 -6.12
CA LEU A 120 6.68 -5.08 -4.83
C LEU A 120 7.60 -5.80 -3.86
N VAL A 121 7.39 -7.11 -3.68
CA VAL A 121 8.21 -7.92 -2.79
C VAL A 121 9.65 -7.98 -3.29
N LEU A 122 9.87 -8.13 -4.60
CA LEU A 122 11.20 -8.11 -5.21
C LEU A 122 11.91 -6.79 -4.94
N SER A 123 11.22 -5.66 -5.13
CA SER A 123 11.74 -4.31 -4.85
C SER A 123 12.16 -4.19 -3.40
N VAL A 124 11.34 -4.65 -2.44
CA VAL A 124 11.68 -4.64 -1.01
C VAL A 124 12.91 -5.50 -0.73
N CYS A 125 12.94 -6.73 -1.24
CA CYS A 125 14.05 -7.66 -1.02
C CYS A 125 15.37 -7.10 -1.55
N LEU A 126 15.36 -6.47 -2.73
CA LEU A 126 16.58 -5.90 -3.31
C LEU A 126 16.97 -4.55 -2.70
N SER A 127 16.02 -3.65 -2.46
CA SER A 127 16.33 -2.27 -2.03
C SER A 127 16.48 -2.10 -0.51
N ALA A 128 15.85 -2.96 0.29
CA ALA A 128 15.81 -2.84 1.74
C ALA A 128 16.51 -4.00 2.49
N VAL A 129 16.42 -5.24 1.96
CA VAL A 129 16.97 -6.43 2.64
C VAL A 129 18.38 -6.77 2.15
N ASN A 130 18.62 -6.76 0.83
CA ASN A 130 19.92 -7.10 0.27
C ASN A 130 20.99 -6.08 0.69
N ARG A 131 22.04 -6.55 1.36
CA ARG A 131 23.12 -5.70 1.87
C ARG A 131 23.90 -4.97 0.77
N GLN A 132 23.99 -5.56 -0.42
CA GLN A 132 24.78 -5.00 -1.53
C GLN A 132 24.05 -3.88 -2.28
N SER A 133 22.72 -3.93 -2.35
CA SER A 133 21.89 -2.98 -3.11
C SER A 133 21.00 -2.11 -2.23
N LYS A 134 21.29 -2.04 -0.92
CA LYS A 134 20.52 -1.25 0.04
C LYS A 134 20.61 0.23 -0.31
N THR A 135 19.47 0.90 -0.44
CA THR A 135 19.39 2.32 -0.77
C THR A 135 18.50 3.09 0.20
N PRO A 136 18.86 4.32 0.59
CA PRO A 136 17.98 5.17 1.41
C PRO A 136 16.67 5.55 0.69
N LEU A 137 16.63 5.42 -0.65
CA LEU A 137 15.45 5.68 -1.45
C LEU A 137 14.45 4.50 -1.48
N ALA A 138 14.76 3.38 -0.82
CA ALA A 138 13.91 2.19 -0.82
C ALA A 138 12.45 2.49 -0.43
N PRO A 139 12.14 3.23 0.65
CA PRO A 139 10.76 3.54 1.03
C PRO A 139 9.97 4.27 -0.06
N PHE A 140 10.64 5.15 -0.82
CA PHE A 140 10.02 5.91 -1.90
C PHE A 140 9.71 5.02 -3.10
N CYS A 141 10.66 4.16 -3.51
CA CYS A 141 10.44 3.20 -4.59
C CYS A 141 9.36 2.18 -4.24
N ILE A 142 9.32 1.71 -2.99
CA ILE A 142 8.30 0.78 -2.48
C ILE A 142 6.92 1.44 -2.49
N GLY A 143 6.82 2.69 -2.04
CA GLY A 143 5.55 3.39 -2.02
C GLY A 143 4.99 3.65 -3.42
N ILE A 144 5.82 4.10 -4.38
CA ILE A 144 5.37 4.31 -5.77
C ILE A 144 4.90 3.01 -6.43
N LEU A 145 5.58 1.89 -6.17
CA LEU A 145 5.19 0.62 -6.77
C LEU A 145 3.96 -0.01 -6.10
N GLY A 146 3.70 0.33 -4.84
CA GLY A 146 2.52 -0.10 -4.09
C GLY A 146 1.27 0.74 -4.37
N ALA A 147 1.30 1.64 -5.36
CA ALA A 147 0.24 2.57 -5.71
C ALA A 147 -0.38 2.28 -7.08
#